data_AF-A0A962M158-F1
#
_entry.id   AF-A0A962M158-F1
#
_cell.length_a   1.000
_cell.length_b   1.000
_cell.length_c   1.000
_cell.angle_alpha   90.00
_cell.angle_beta   90.00
_cell.angle_gamma   90.00
#
_symmetry.space_group_name_H-M   'P 1'
#
loop_
_entity.id
_entity.type
_entity.pdbx_description
1 polymer ?
#
loop_
_entity_poly.entity_id
_entity_poly.type
_entity_poly.pdbx_seq_one_letter_code
_entity_poly.pdbx_strand_id
1 'polypeptide(L)'
;RWEKHRVWVVDSTLKEGQRHIYSRRTFYIDEDSWAAVASDMYDGRNQLWRLQYLYGVNLYGRQAGYGSAYGAYDLLQNIYNLNGKAIPGGYKSGVDQDDKYFTPKGMARSGVR
;
A
#
# COMPACT_ATOMS: atom_id res chain seq x y z
N ARG A 1 -12.20 6.98 -10.23
CA ARG A 1 -13.66 6.91 -10.49
C ARG A 1 -14.24 5.89 -9.52
N TRP A 2 -15.41 6.13 -8.95
CA TRP A 2 -16.06 5.13 -8.10
C TRP A 2 -17.05 4.36 -8.96
N GLU A 3 -16.78 3.08 -9.12
CA GLU A 3 -17.61 2.14 -9.88
C GLU A 3 -17.90 0.93 -9.00
N LYS A 4 -18.93 0.17 -9.36
CA LYS A 4 -19.23 -1.06 -8.64
C LYS A 4 -18.31 -2.15 -9.18
N HIS A 5 -17.47 -2.68 -8.30
CA HIS A 5 -16.58 -3.79 -8.58
C HIS A 5 -17.04 -5.05 -7.84
N ARG A 6 -16.81 -6.21 -8.45
CA ARG A 6 -16.86 -7.48 -7.72
C ARG A 6 -15.53 -7.66 -7.03
N VAL A 7 -15.59 -8.05 -5.76
CA VAL A 7 -14.40 -8.19 -4.92
C VAL A 7 -14.44 -9.50 -4.17
N TRP A 8 -13.26 -10.08 -4.00
CA TRP A 8 -13.03 -11.12 -3.01
C TRP A 8 -12.76 -10.46 -1.65
N VAL A 9 -13.44 -10.93 -0.61
CA VAL A 9 -13.22 -10.48 0.76
C VAL A 9 -12.33 -11.51 1.44
N VAL A 10 -11.09 -11.12 1.77
CA VAL A 10 -10.10 -11.98 2.39
C VAL A 10 -9.80 -11.48 3.79
N ASP A 11 -10.25 -12.22 4.79
CA ASP A 11 -9.95 -11.96 6.19
C ASP A 11 -8.66 -12.67 6.59
N SER A 12 -7.78 -11.97 7.30
CA SER A 12 -6.44 -12.46 7.64
C SER A 12 -6.04 -12.09 9.06
N THR A 13 -5.38 -13.01 9.76
CA THR A 13 -4.87 -12.81 11.11
C THR A 13 -3.35 -12.89 11.11
N LEU A 14 -2.73 -12.17 12.06
CA LEU A 14 -1.29 -12.22 12.26
C LEU A 14 -0.86 -13.63 12.64
N LYS A 15 0.08 -14.19 11.87
CA LYS A 15 0.66 -15.50 12.15
C LYS A 15 1.31 -15.53 13.54
N GLU A 16 1.13 -16.64 14.25
CA GLU A 16 1.72 -16.86 15.57
C GLU A 16 3.25 -16.64 15.57
N GLY A 17 3.76 -16.00 16.62
CA GLY A 17 5.17 -15.67 16.79
C GLY A 17 5.68 -14.51 15.91
N GLN A 18 4.84 -13.93 15.04
CA GLN A 18 5.22 -12.78 14.23
C GLN A 18 4.86 -11.46 14.90
N ARG A 19 5.59 -10.40 14.53
CA ARG A 19 5.33 -9.03 15.01
C ARG A 19 4.79 -8.18 13.88
N HIS A 20 3.59 -7.65 14.07
CA HIS A 20 3.00 -6.65 13.19
C HIS A 20 2.15 -5.68 14.03
N ILE A 21 2.04 -4.42 13.60
CA ILE A 21 1.22 -3.40 14.28
C ILE A 21 -0.30 -3.64 14.17
N TYR A 22 -0.72 -4.57 13.31
CA TYR A 22 -2.12 -4.93 13.10
C TYR A 22 -2.23 -6.41 13.40
N SER A 23 -3.23 -6.78 14.18
CA SER A 23 -3.49 -8.17 14.56
C SER A 23 -4.30 -8.90 13.49
N ARG A 24 -5.11 -8.16 12.72
CA ARG A 24 -6.01 -8.67 11.70
C ARG A 24 -6.18 -7.63 10.59
N ARG A 25 -6.39 -8.11 9.37
CA ARG A 25 -6.78 -7.27 8.22
C ARG A 25 -7.82 -7.98 7.36
N THR A 26 -8.81 -7.22 6.90
CA THR A 26 -9.71 -7.63 5.82
C THR A 26 -9.26 -6.95 4.55
N PHE A 27 -8.95 -7.71 3.50
CA PHE A 27 -8.61 -7.19 2.18
C PHE A 27 -9.80 -7.34 1.23
N TYR A 28 -10.03 -6.31 0.43
CA TYR A 28 -11.00 -6.32 -0.67
C TYR A 28 -10.21 -6.37 -1.97
N ILE A 29 -10.15 -7.55 -2.58
CA ILE A 29 -9.37 -7.82 -3.78
C ILE A 29 -10.29 -7.72 -4.98
N ASP A 30 -10.00 -6.80 -5.89
CA ASP A 30 -10.77 -6.61 -7.13
C ASP A 30 -10.61 -7.81 -8.07
N GLU A 31 -11.72 -8.28 -8.64
CA GLU A 31 -11.75 -9.51 -9.45
C GLU A 31 -10.97 -9.38 -10.77
N ASP A 32 -10.97 -8.20 -11.39
CA ASP A 32 -10.37 -8.00 -12.70
C ASP A 32 -8.86 -7.73 -12.62
N SER A 33 -8.45 -6.94 -11.62
CA SER A 33 -7.05 -6.52 -11.44
C SER A 33 -6.27 -7.35 -10.43
N TRP A 34 -6.94 -8.15 -9.60
CA TRP A 34 -6.36 -8.87 -8.45
C TRP A 34 -5.66 -7.97 -7.42
N ALA A 35 -5.89 -6.66 -7.48
CA ALA A 35 -5.32 -5.72 -6.54
C ALA A 35 -6.17 -5.63 -5.27
N ALA A 36 -5.53 -5.50 -4.11
CA ALA A 36 -6.21 -5.12 -2.87
C ALA A 36 -6.59 -3.63 -2.94
N VAL A 37 -7.82 -3.35 -3.40
CA VAL A 37 -8.31 -2.00 -3.66
C VAL A 37 -8.72 -1.25 -2.40
N ALA A 38 -9.10 -2.00 -1.36
CA ALA A 38 -9.36 -1.49 -0.03
C ALA A 38 -8.91 -2.49 1.03
N SER A 39 -8.70 -2.01 2.26
CA SER A 39 -8.48 -2.89 3.40
C SER A 39 -8.87 -2.26 4.73
N ASP A 40 -9.43 -3.09 5.60
CA ASP A 40 -9.72 -2.77 7.00
C ASP A 40 -8.61 -3.34 7.88
N MET A 41 -8.11 -2.54 8.83
CA MET A 41 -6.98 -2.92 9.67
C MET A 41 -7.33 -2.77 11.15
N TYR A 42 -7.10 -3.84 11.90
CA TYR A 42 -7.47 -3.93 13.32
C TYR A 42 -6.24 -3.92 14.22
N ASP A 43 -6.34 -3.23 15.36
CA ASP A 43 -5.28 -3.17 16.38
C ASP A 43 -5.20 -4.47 17.22
N GLY A 44 -4.26 -4.54 18.17
CA GLY A 44 -4.09 -5.69 19.06
C GLY A 44 -5.30 -6.03 19.94
N ARG A 45 -6.28 -5.13 20.05
CA ARG A 45 -7.54 -5.31 20.80
C ARG A 45 -8.72 -5.61 19.89
N ASN A 46 -8.46 -5.94 18.63
CA ASN A 46 -9.46 -6.20 17.59
C ASN A 46 -10.39 -5.00 17.34
N GLN A 47 -9.90 -3.78 17.57
CA GLN A 47 -10.62 -2.55 17.23
C GLN A 47 -10.26 -2.11 15.81
N LEU A 48 -11.25 -1.72 15.01
CA LEU A 48 -10.99 -1.15 13.69
C LEU A 48 -10.21 0.16 13.86
N TRP A 49 -9.00 0.18 13.32
CA TRP A 49 -8.07 1.30 13.45
C TRP A 49 -7.93 2.08 12.16
N ARG A 50 -7.57 1.41 11.05
CA ARG A 50 -7.33 2.08 9.78
C ARG A 50 -8.12 1.48 8.64
N LEU A 51 -8.60 2.37 7.77
CA LEU A 51 -9.12 2.04 6.46
C LEU A 51 -8.11 2.51 5.42
N GLN A 52 -7.72 1.65 4.49
CA GLN A 52 -6.78 2.01 3.42
C GLN A 52 -7.42 1.75 2.06
N TYR A 53 -7.12 2.63 1.10
CA TYR A 53 -7.52 2.54 -0.30
C TYR A 53 -6.31 2.62 -1.21
N LEU A 54 -6.35 1.81 -2.27
CA LEU A 54 -5.44 1.88 -3.41
C LEU A 54 -6.14 2.65 -4.54
N TYR A 55 -5.52 3.74 -4.98
CA TYR A 55 -5.98 4.48 -6.16
C TYR A 55 -5.21 4.01 -7.38
N GLY A 56 -5.74 2.99 -8.04
CA GLY A 56 -5.16 2.35 -9.21
C GLY A 56 -5.30 3.15 -10.50
N VAL A 57 -4.33 2.98 -11.40
CA VAL A 57 -4.35 3.42 -12.79
C VAL A 57 -3.83 2.29 -13.69
N ASN A 58 -4.28 2.27 -14.95
CA ASN A 58 -3.77 1.32 -15.94
C ASN A 58 -2.57 1.91 -16.68
N LEU A 59 -1.46 1.17 -16.71
CA LEU A 59 -0.30 1.48 -17.53
C LEU A 59 -0.47 0.80 -18.90
N TYR A 60 -1.23 1.42 -19.80
CA TYR A 60 -1.58 0.82 -21.10
C TYR A 60 -0.37 0.36 -21.92
N GLY A 61 0.73 1.13 -21.91
CA GLY A 61 1.97 0.78 -22.61
C GLY A 61 2.74 -0.40 -21.99
N ARG A 62 2.34 -0.88 -20.82
CA ARG A 62 2.96 -2.02 -20.12
C ARG A 62 1.97 -3.14 -19.77
N GLN A 63 0.71 -3.01 -20.18
CA GLN A 63 -0.38 -3.96 -19.87
C GLN A 63 -0.42 -4.36 -18.38
N ALA A 64 -0.19 -3.39 -17.48
CA ALA A 64 -0.11 -3.63 -16.04
C ALA A 64 -0.91 -2.58 -15.27
N GLY A 65 -1.52 -3.00 -14.16
CA GLY A 65 -2.10 -2.09 -13.17
C GLY A 65 -1.03 -1.44 -12.31
N TYR A 66 -1.26 -0.21 -11.84
CA TYR A 66 -0.35 0.52 -10.98
C TYR A 66 -1.09 1.30 -9.89
N GLY A 67 -0.66 1.16 -8.63
CA GLY A 67 -1.13 1.98 -7.52
C GLY A 67 -0.55 3.38 -7.57
N SER A 68 -1.28 4.34 -8.14
CA SER A 68 -0.80 5.72 -8.29
C SER A 68 -0.76 6.48 -6.97
N ALA A 69 -1.70 6.18 -6.09
CA ALA A 69 -1.76 6.74 -4.75
C ALA A 69 -2.36 5.74 -3.77
N TYR A 70 -2.11 5.98 -2.49
CA TYR A 70 -2.64 5.22 -1.36
C TYR A 70 -3.20 6.20 -0.35
N GLY A 71 -4.48 6.05 -0.02
CA GLY A 71 -5.13 6.82 1.03
C GLY A 71 -5.31 5.96 2.26
N ALA A 72 -5.10 6.50 3.45
CA ALA A 72 -5.56 5.86 4.67
C ALA A 72 -6.23 6.84 5.62
N TYR A 73 -7.25 6.34 6.30
CA TYR A 73 -7.95 7.02 7.39
C TYR A 73 -7.56 6.34 8.70
N ASP A 74 -7.07 7.10 9.68
CA ASP A 74 -6.82 6.66 11.04
C ASP A 74 -8.01 7.07 11.91
N LEU A 75 -8.87 6.09 12.21
CA LEU A 75 -10.14 6.32 12.89
C LEU A 75 -9.96 6.64 14.38
N LEU A 76 -8.85 6.18 14.98
CA LEU A 76 -8.58 6.43 16.40
C LEU A 76 -8.08 7.86 16.63
N GLN A 77 -7.34 8.41 15.67
CA GLN A 77 -6.75 9.75 15.74
C GLN A 77 -7.53 10.81 14.94
N ASN A 78 -8.55 10.39 14.17
CA ASN A 78 -9.32 11.26 13.29
C ASN A 78 -8.45 12.07 12.31
N ILE A 79 -7.48 11.38 11.71
CA ILE A 79 -6.61 11.94 10.67
C ILE A 79 -6.68 11.08 9.41
N TYR A 80 -6.25 11.66 8.29
CA TYR A 80 -6.09 10.91 7.05
C TYR A 80 -4.75 11.28 6.42
N ASN A 81 -4.20 10.36 5.62
CA ASN A 81 -3.08 10.62 4.76
C ASN A 81 -3.39 10.18 3.34
N LEU A 82 -2.86 10.92 2.38
CA LEU A 82 -2.82 10.51 0.98
C LEU A 82 -1.36 10.53 0.56
N ASN A 83 -0.84 9.35 0.22
CA ASN A 83 0.49 9.22 -0.35
C ASN A 83 0.36 8.98 -1.84
N GLY A 84 1.04 9.79 -2.65
CA GLY A 84 1.03 9.66 -4.09
C GLY A 84 2.39 10.03 -4.65
N LYS A 85 2.66 9.59 -5.88
CA LYS A 85 3.90 9.91 -6.57
C LYS A 85 3.76 11.23 -7.32
N ALA A 86 4.33 12.31 -6.77
CA ALA A 86 4.52 13.58 -7.48
C ALA A 86 5.94 13.64 -8.05
N ILE A 87 6.21 12.98 -9.19
CA ILE A 87 7.56 13.06 -9.81
C ILE A 87 7.46 13.42 -11.30
N PRO A 88 8.10 14.52 -11.74
CA PRO A 88 8.39 14.77 -13.16
C PRO A 88 9.34 13.70 -13.73
N GLY A 89 9.09 13.18 -14.93
CA GLY A 89 9.95 12.17 -15.59
C GLY A 89 9.39 10.74 -15.61
N GLY A 90 8.14 10.55 -15.19
CA GLY A 90 7.36 9.34 -15.45
C GLY A 90 7.65 8.16 -14.52
N TYR A 91 7.02 7.03 -14.83
CA TYR A 91 7.17 5.78 -14.10
C TYR A 91 8.43 5.03 -14.56
N LYS A 92 9.34 4.77 -13.63
CA LYS A 92 10.50 3.89 -13.81
C LYS A 92 10.24 2.59 -13.05
N SER A 93 10.47 1.47 -13.72
CA SER A 93 10.34 0.12 -13.15
C SER A 93 11.74 -0.48 -13.00
N GLY A 94 11.95 -1.26 -11.94
CA GLY A 94 13.24 -1.89 -11.65
C GLY A 94 14.03 -1.14 -10.57
N VAL A 95 15.12 -1.77 -10.14
CA VAL A 95 16.08 -1.26 -9.17
C VAL A 95 17.46 -1.46 -9.77
N ASP A 96 18.20 -0.37 -9.96
CA ASP A 96 19.57 -0.40 -10.50
C ASP A 96 20.63 -0.35 -9.37
N GLN A 97 20.19 -0.18 -8.12
CA GLN A 97 21.03 -0.08 -6.94
C GLN A 97 21.47 -1.47 -6.46
N ASP A 98 22.75 -1.59 -6.08
CA ASP A 98 23.30 -2.81 -5.47
C ASP A 98 22.97 -2.92 -3.97
N ASP A 99 23.28 -4.06 -3.36
CA ASP A 99 23.04 -4.31 -1.93
C ASP A 99 23.73 -3.29 -1.00
N LYS A 100 24.86 -2.70 -1.44
CA LYS A 100 25.60 -1.73 -0.62
C LYS A 100 24.82 -0.42 -0.48
N TYR A 101 23.98 -0.09 -1.45
CA TYR A 101 23.06 1.04 -1.38
C TYR A 101 22.08 0.89 -0.21
N PHE A 102 21.52 -0.30 0.00
CA PHE A 102 20.50 -0.58 1.02
C PHE A 102 21.05 -0.74 2.45
N THR A 103 22.32 -0.39 2.68
CA THR A 103 22.92 -0.31 4.01
C THR A 103 22.69 1.08 4.64
N PRO A 104 22.73 1.22 5.98
CA PRO A 104 22.64 2.53 6.63
C PRO A 104 23.65 3.56 6.07
N LYS A 105 24.89 3.11 5.81
CA LYS A 105 25.95 3.96 5.22
C LYS A 105 25.73 4.23 3.72
N GLY A 106 25.12 3.31 2.98
CA GLY A 106 24.73 3.48 1.59
C GLY A 106 23.72 4.61 1.43
N MET A 107 22.61 4.52 2.14
CA MET A 107 21.55 5.54 2.10
C MET A 107 21.99 6.90 2.63
N ALA A 108 22.86 6.95 3.65
CA ALA A 108 23.40 8.21 4.15
C ALA A 108 24.27 8.97 3.13
N ARG A 109 24.90 8.26 2.18
CA ARG A 109 25.77 8.87 1.14
C ARG A 109 24.98 9.55 0.02
N SER A 110 23.74 9.14 -0.23
CA SER A 110 22.89 9.72 -1.28
C SER A 110 22.11 10.95 -0.83
N GLY A 111 22.26 11.39 0.42
CA GLY A 111 21.66 12.63 0.90
C GLY A 111 22.30 13.83 0.21
N VAL A 112 21.51 14.57 -0.57
CA VAL A 112 21.88 15.92 -1.00
C VAL A 112 21.73 16.83 0.21
N ARG A 113 22.80 17.51 0.61
CA ARG A 113 22.79 18.57 1.62
C ARG A 113 22.44 19.90 0.99
#